data_AF-V9GG49-F1
#
_entry.id   AF-V9GG49-F1
#
_cell.length_a   1.000
_cell.length_b   1.000
_cell.length_c   1.000
_cell.angle_alpha   90.00
_cell.angle_beta   90.00
_cell.angle_gamma   90.00
#
_symmetry.space_group_name_H-M   'P 1'
#
loop_
_entity.id
_entity.type
_entity.pdbx_description
1 polymer ?
#
loop_
_entity_poly.entity_id
_entity_poly.type
_entity_poly.pdbx_seq_one_letter_code
_entity_poly.pdbx_strand_id
1 'polypeptide(L)'
;MKFRFMKWDLGSKFIFIATCLAIVSFFFKWLDIGVAAENGFLQGGAFFIVCFIYPLLQVVREKKLNKIIAFACALAAVIFTTLYVNSKTIDFFGETIRGAAAGPYLFMVACGLLTFGIFKRKY
;
A
#
# COMPACT_ATOMS: atom_id res chain seq x y z
N MET A 1 16.64 -18.96 0.52
CA MET A 1 16.87 -17.49 0.47
C MET A 1 17.60 -17.07 1.74
N LYS A 2 18.73 -16.33 1.65
CA LYS A 2 19.36 -15.73 2.84
C LYS A 2 18.82 -14.31 2.98
N PHE A 3 18.10 -14.02 4.06
CA PHE A 3 17.57 -12.68 4.33
C PHE A 3 18.72 -11.77 4.78
N ARG A 4 19.03 -10.72 4.00
CA ARG A 4 20.20 -9.85 4.21
C ARG A 4 19.84 -8.38 4.41
N PHE A 5 18.82 -8.10 5.22
CA PHE A 5 18.30 -6.74 5.47
C PHE A 5 19.39 -5.71 5.80
N MET A 6 20.39 -6.07 6.61
CA MET A 6 21.50 -5.16 6.95
C MET A 6 22.36 -4.76 5.75
N LYS A 7 22.50 -5.62 4.73
CA LYS A 7 23.33 -5.36 3.54
C LYS A 7 22.57 -4.67 2.40
N TRP A 8 21.25 -4.52 2.53
CA TRP A 8 20.44 -3.86 1.52
C TRP A 8 20.71 -2.36 1.44
N ASP A 9 20.59 -1.82 0.23
CA ASP A 9 20.59 -0.39 0.02
C ASP A 9 19.36 0.26 0.66
N LEU A 10 19.43 1.57 0.85
CA LEU A 10 18.38 2.35 1.47
C LEU A 10 17.02 2.14 0.76
N GLY A 11 17.00 2.14 -0.57
CA GLY A 11 15.77 1.97 -1.35
C GLY A 11 15.12 0.60 -1.15
N SER A 12 15.92 -0.47 -1.14
CA SER A 12 15.45 -1.83 -0.84
C SER A 12 14.86 -1.95 0.57
N LYS A 13 15.44 -1.28 1.57
CA LYS A 13 14.87 -1.22 2.93
C LYS A 13 13.52 -0.52 2.94
N PHE A 14 13.41 0.62 2.25
CA PHE A 14 12.15 1.35 2.14
C PHE A 14 11.06 0.55 1.43
N ILE A 15 11.38 -0.17 0.35
CA ILE A 15 10.41 -1.05 -0.32
C ILE A 15 9.92 -2.14 0.64
N PHE A 16 10.82 -2.76 1.40
CA PHE A 16 10.45 -3.79 2.38
C PHE A 16 9.56 -3.22 3.50
N ILE A 17 9.96 -2.08 4.08
CA ILE A 17 9.20 -1.40 5.13
C ILE A 17 7.82 -0.97 4.61
N ALA A 18 7.76 -0.44 3.38
CA ALA A 18 6.51 -0.08 2.73
C ALA A 18 5.57 -1.28 2.59
N THR A 19 6.08 -2.44 2.16
CA THR A 19 5.28 -3.67 2.08
C THR A 19 4.79 -4.12 3.46
N CYS A 20 5.65 -4.09 4.48
CA CYS A 20 5.23 -4.39 5.85
C CYS A 20 4.12 -3.44 6.32
N LEU A 21 4.27 -2.13 6.06
CA LEU A 21 3.28 -1.13 6.45
C LEU A 21 1.95 -1.31 5.71
N ALA A 22 1.99 -1.68 4.42
CA ALA A 22 0.81 -2.02 3.64
C ALA A 22 0.09 -3.25 4.20
N ILE A 23 0.82 -4.28 4.66
CA ILE A 23 0.21 -5.44 5.31
C ILE A 23 -0.42 -5.04 6.65
N VAL A 24 0.29 -4.25 7.46
CA VAL A 24 -0.21 -3.75 8.74
C VAL A 24 -1.49 -2.94 8.54
N SER A 25 -1.59 -2.14 7.47
CA SER A 25 -2.78 -1.33 7.23
C SER A 25 -4.05 -2.16 7.00
N PHE A 26 -3.95 -3.40 6.53
CA PHE A 26 -5.12 -4.27 6.36
C PHE A 26 -5.74 -4.72 7.69
N PHE A 27 -4.98 -4.69 8.79
CA PHE A 27 -5.50 -4.98 10.13
C PHE A 27 -6.28 -3.81 10.73
N PHE A 28 -6.09 -2.60 10.19
CA PHE A 28 -6.86 -1.44 10.61
C PHE A 28 -8.26 -1.45 9.99
N LYS A 29 -9.17 -0.69 10.57
CA LYS A 29 -10.47 -0.41 9.96
C LYS A 29 -10.26 0.31 8.63
N TRP A 30 -10.84 -0.24 7.58
CA TRP A 30 -10.91 0.37 6.25
C TRP A 30 -12.23 1.08 6.01
N LEU A 31 -13.31 0.52 6.56
CA LEU A 31 -14.63 1.14 6.61
C LEU A 31 -15.04 1.32 8.08
N ASP A 32 -15.51 2.51 8.42
CA ASP A 32 -16.19 2.79 9.68
C ASP A 32 -17.32 3.80 9.41
N ILE A 33 -18.56 3.31 9.40
CA ILE A 33 -19.78 4.11 9.20
C ILE A 33 -20.68 4.10 10.44
N GLY A 34 -20.10 3.84 11.62
CA GLY A 34 -20.81 3.78 12.91
C GLY A 34 -21.63 2.51 13.13
N VAL A 35 -22.38 2.04 12.12
CA VAL A 35 -23.15 0.78 12.16
C VAL A 35 -22.37 -0.44 11.66
N ALA A 36 -21.36 -0.22 10.82
CA ALA A 36 -20.51 -1.26 10.28
C ALA A 36 -19.06 -0.79 10.33
N ALA A 37 -18.20 -1.62 10.91
CA ALA A 37 -16.76 -1.39 10.96
C ALA A 37 -16.04 -2.63 10.43
N GLU A 38 -15.32 -2.48 9.33
CA GLU A 38 -14.66 -3.59 8.65
C GLU A 38 -13.19 -3.28 8.41
N ASN A 39 -12.35 -4.32 8.54
CA ASN A 39 -10.93 -4.23 8.28
C ASN A 39 -10.61 -4.34 6.77
N GLY A 40 -9.35 -4.11 6.39
CA GLY A 40 -8.92 -4.14 5.00
C GLY A 40 -9.00 -5.50 4.33
N PHE A 41 -9.05 -6.60 5.10
CA PHE A 41 -9.24 -7.93 4.55
C PHE A 41 -10.68 -8.16 4.10
N LEU A 42 -11.66 -7.80 4.93
CA LEU A 42 -13.08 -7.93 4.61
C LEU A 42 -13.50 -7.02 3.45
N GLN A 43 -12.90 -5.83 3.37
CA GLN A 43 -13.17 -4.85 2.32
C GLN A 43 -12.40 -5.09 1.00
N GLY A 44 -11.71 -6.23 0.86
CA GLY A 44 -10.97 -6.58 -0.35
C GLY A 44 -9.68 -5.77 -0.58
N GLY A 45 -9.30 -4.89 0.35
CA GLY A 45 -8.06 -4.11 0.31
C GLY A 45 -6.80 -4.97 0.22
N ALA A 46 -6.86 -6.20 0.74
CA ALA A 46 -5.78 -7.18 0.60
C ALA A 46 -5.37 -7.43 -0.86
N PHE A 47 -6.27 -7.24 -1.85
CA PHE A 47 -5.93 -7.37 -3.27
C PHE A 47 -4.90 -6.32 -3.73
N PHE A 48 -4.87 -5.13 -3.09
CA PHE A 48 -3.96 -4.05 -3.47
C PHE A 48 -2.50 -4.38 -3.16
N ILE A 49 -2.24 -5.39 -2.31
CA ILE A 49 -0.88 -5.85 -2.01
C ILE A 49 -0.17 -6.42 -3.25
N VAL A 50 -0.92 -6.85 -4.27
CA VAL A 50 -0.36 -7.39 -5.52
C VAL A 50 0.60 -6.39 -6.17
N CYS A 51 0.32 -5.09 -6.06
CA CYS A 51 1.19 -4.02 -6.54
C CYS A 51 2.53 -3.93 -5.80
N PHE A 52 2.63 -4.45 -4.58
CA PHE A 52 3.85 -4.47 -3.77
C PHE A 52 4.68 -5.75 -4.01
N ILE A 53 4.06 -6.81 -4.55
CA ILE A 53 4.73 -8.10 -4.77
C ILE A 53 5.91 -7.95 -5.74
N TYR A 54 5.72 -7.28 -6.88
CA TYR A 54 6.80 -7.16 -7.87
C TYR A 54 8.04 -6.45 -7.31
N PRO A 55 7.94 -5.22 -6.74
CA PRO A 55 9.09 -4.56 -6.13
C PRO A 55 9.72 -5.37 -5.00
N LEU A 56 8.91 -5.99 -4.13
CA LEU A 56 9.37 -6.82 -3.02
C LEU A 56 10.16 -8.04 -3.52
N LEU A 57 9.67 -8.76 -4.52
CA LEU A 57 10.35 -9.93 -5.06
C LEU A 57 11.71 -9.56 -5.66
N GLN A 58 11.82 -8.39 -6.30
CA GLN A 58 13.11 -7.91 -6.81
C GLN A 58 14.07 -7.52 -5.67
N VAL A 59 13.57 -7.00 -4.53
CA VAL A 59 14.40 -6.77 -3.33
C VAL A 59 14.92 -8.11 -2.79
N VAL A 60 14.02 -9.05 -2.51
CA VAL A 60 14.38 -10.31 -1.84
C VAL A 60 15.27 -11.20 -2.72
N ARG A 61 15.12 -11.11 -4.04
CA ARG A 61 15.96 -11.83 -5.01
C ARG A 61 17.27 -11.10 -5.35
N GLU A 62 17.50 -9.90 -4.79
CA GLU A 62 18.66 -9.05 -5.09
C GLU A 62 18.89 -8.86 -6.60
N LYS A 63 17.78 -8.75 -7.34
CA LYS A 63 17.77 -8.56 -8.79
C LYS A 63 17.52 -7.10 -9.13
N LYS A 64 17.95 -6.70 -10.33
CA LYS A 64 17.73 -5.35 -10.86
C LYS A 64 16.23 -5.04 -10.90
N LEU A 65 15.82 -3.96 -10.24
CA LEU A 65 14.44 -3.49 -10.28
C LEU A 65 14.19 -2.72 -11.59
N ASN A 66 13.21 -3.15 -12.40
CA ASN A 66 12.73 -2.31 -13.49
C ASN A 66 11.88 -1.17 -12.91
N LYS A 67 12.45 0.03 -12.86
CA LYS A 67 11.81 1.20 -12.25
C LYS A 67 10.49 1.56 -12.92
N ILE A 68 10.36 1.39 -14.24
CA ILE A 68 9.14 1.72 -14.98
C ILE A 68 7.98 0.83 -14.50
N ILE A 69 8.19 -0.48 -14.44
CA ILE A 69 7.18 -1.44 -13.98
C ILE A 69 6.87 -1.19 -12.50
N ALA A 70 7.90 -0.95 -11.67
CA ALA A 70 7.71 -0.69 -10.26
C ALA A 70 6.90 0.59 -9.99
N PHE A 71 7.17 1.67 -10.73
CA PHE A 71 6.39 2.91 -10.64
C PHE A 71 4.97 2.71 -11.16
N ALA A 72 4.77 1.95 -12.24
CA ALA A 72 3.43 1.61 -12.71
C ALA A 72 2.62 0.85 -11.64
N CYS A 73 3.24 -0.10 -10.94
CA CYS A 73 2.62 -0.79 -9.82
C CYS A 73 2.29 0.16 -8.66
N ALA A 74 3.21 1.05 -8.27
CA ALA A 74 2.98 2.02 -7.21
C ALA A 74 1.85 3.00 -7.56
N LEU A 75 1.82 3.49 -8.80
CA LEU A 75 0.75 4.38 -9.29
C LEU A 75 -0.60 3.66 -9.30
N ALA A 76 -0.65 2.42 -9.77
CA ALA A 76 -1.88 1.62 -9.74
C ALA A 76 -2.40 1.43 -8.29
N ALA A 77 -1.51 1.16 -7.33
CA ALA A 77 -1.88 1.05 -5.92
C ALA A 77 -2.51 2.35 -5.37
N VAL A 78 -1.93 3.50 -5.71
CA VAL A 78 -2.49 4.81 -5.33
C VAL A 78 -3.86 5.01 -5.95
N ILE A 79 -4.02 4.73 -7.25
CA ILE A 79 -5.31 4.87 -7.95
C ILE A 79 -6.38 3.98 -7.32
N PHE A 80 -6.09 2.69 -7.11
CA PHE A 80 -7.05 1.77 -6.50
C PHE A 80 -7.47 2.20 -5.10
N THR A 81 -6.53 2.69 -4.29
CA THR A 81 -6.83 3.17 -2.94
C THR A 81 -7.68 4.44 -2.97
N THR A 82 -7.40 5.37 -3.88
CA THR A 82 -8.22 6.57 -4.07
C THR A 82 -9.63 6.23 -4.55
N LEU A 83 -9.77 5.31 -5.51
CA LEU A 83 -11.08 4.83 -5.96
C LEU A 83 -11.86 4.18 -4.81
N TYR A 84 -11.19 3.38 -3.97
CA TYR A 84 -11.80 2.80 -2.78
C TYR A 84 -12.32 3.89 -1.83
N VAL A 85 -11.48 4.86 -1.45
CA VAL A 85 -11.88 5.95 -0.54
C VAL A 85 -13.08 6.74 -1.09
N ASN A 86 -13.06 7.06 -2.39
CA ASN A 86 -14.15 7.78 -3.03
C ASN A 86 -15.45 6.95 -3.06
N SER A 87 -15.36 5.64 -3.31
CA SER A 87 -16.53 4.75 -3.29
C SER A 87 -17.21 4.62 -1.92
N LYS A 88 -16.49 4.95 -0.83
CA LYS A 88 -16.99 4.89 0.55
C LYS A 88 -17.36 6.27 1.10
N THR A 89 -17.49 7.25 0.21
CA THR A 89 -18.04 8.56 0.54
C THR A 89 -19.53 8.53 0.18
N ILE A 90 -20.39 8.64 1.19
CA ILE A 90 -21.85 8.62 1.02
C ILE A 90 -22.43 9.95 1.50
N ASP A 91 -23.36 10.50 0.73
CA ASP A 91 -24.17 11.63 1.19
C ASP A 91 -25.35 11.08 2.00
N PHE A 92 -25.39 11.43 3.29
CA PHE A 92 -26.45 11.01 4.20
C PHE A 92 -27.07 12.26 4.83
N PHE A 93 -28.37 12.48 4.60
CA PHE A 93 -29.10 13.65 5.11
C PHE A 93 -28.52 15.01 4.71
N GLY A 94 -27.92 15.12 3.52
CA GLY A 94 -27.33 16.38 3.03
C GLY A 94 -25.95 16.69 3.59
N GLU A 95 -25.39 15.82 4.43
CA GLU A 95 -23.99 15.86 4.84
C GLU A 95 -23.18 14.71 4.22
N THR A 96 -21.99 15.03 3.73
CA THR A 96 -21.07 14.05 3.16
C THR A 96 -20.34 13.32 4.28
N ILE A 97 -20.75 12.08 4.57
CA ILE A 97 -20.10 11.23 5.57
C ILE A 97 -19.05 10.37 4.87
N ARG A 98 -17.79 10.52 5.30
CA ARG A 98 -16.68 9.69 4.83
C ARG A 98 -16.60 8.42 5.66
N GLY A 99 -16.97 7.29 5.06
CA GLY A 99 -16.84 5.97 5.68
C GLY A 99 -15.41 5.42 5.68
N ALA A 100 -14.49 6.01 4.92
CA ALA A 100 -13.09 5.57 4.89
C ALA A 100 -12.40 5.87 6.24
N ALA A 101 -11.96 4.81 6.92
CA ALA A 101 -11.29 4.89 8.22
C ALA A 101 -9.76 5.01 8.07
N ALA A 102 -8.97 4.77 9.13
CA ALA A 102 -7.52 4.98 9.12
C ALA A 102 -6.71 4.06 8.17
N GLY A 103 -7.21 2.86 7.89
CA GLY A 103 -6.49 1.83 7.13
C GLY A 103 -6.11 2.21 5.68
N PRO A 104 -7.01 2.74 4.83
CA PRO A 104 -6.70 3.13 3.46
C PRO A 104 -5.72 4.31 3.43
N TYR A 105 -5.80 5.24 4.40
CA TYR A 105 -4.81 6.32 4.51
C TYR A 105 -3.42 5.80 4.91
N LEU A 106 -3.35 4.83 5.83
CA LEU A 106 -2.08 4.16 6.16
C LEU A 106 -1.51 3.40 4.95
N PHE A 107 -2.39 2.80 4.13
CA PHE A 107 -2.00 2.17 2.86
C PHE A 107 -1.49 3.21 1.83
N MET A 108 -2.08 4.40 1.75
CA MET A 108 -1.57 5.49 0.92
C MET A 108 -0.17 5.94 1.35
N VAL A 109 0.09 6.02 2.66
CA VAL A 109 1.44 6.29 3.19
C VAL A 109 2.42 5.19 2.76
N ALA A 110 2.01 3.92 2.83
CA ALA A 110 2.81 2.81 2.33
C ALA A 110 3.11 2.93 0.82
N CYS A 111 2.15 3.38 0.01
CA CYS A 111 2.38 3.66 -1.42
C CYS A 111 3.41 4.77 -1.64
N GLY A 112 3.38 5.83 -0.83
CA GLY A 112 4.39 6.90 -0.86
C GLY A 112 5.79 6.37 -0.51
N LEU A 113 5.90 5.56 0.54
CA LEU A 113 7.16 4.91 0.93
C LEU A 113 7.67 3.95 -0.15
N LEU A 114 6.78 3.19 -0.79
CA LEU A 114 7.13 2.32 -1.91
C LEU A 114 7.73 3.14 -3.06
N THR A 115 7.07 4.23 -3.44
CA THR A 115 7.51 5.15 -4.50
C THR A 115 8.88 5.74 -4.18
N PHE A 116 9.08 6.20 -2.95
CA PHE A 116 10.37 6.71 -2.48
C PHE A 116 11.46 5.63 -2.49
N GLY A 117 11.12 4.41 -2.05
CA GLY A 117 12.02 3.25 -2.08
C GLY A 117 12.46 2.90 -3.50
N ILE A 118 11.53 2.88 -4.46
CA ILE A 118 11.82 2.65 -5.88
C ILE A 118 12.75 3.73 -6.44
N PHE A 119 12.49 5.00 -6.12
CA PHE A 119 13.31 6.12 -6.58
C PHE A 119 14.75 6.03 -6.06
N LYS A 120 14.92 5.81 -4.75
CA LYS A 120 16.22 5.72 -4.08
C LYS A 120 16.97 4.43 -4.33
N ARG A 121 16.32 3.38 -4.85
CA ARG A 121 16.96 2.10 -5.10
C ARG A 121 18.03 2.23 -6.19
N LYS A 122 19.23 1.74 -5.86
CA LYS A 122 20.40 1.74 -6.75
C LYS A 122 20.52 0.46 -7.59
N TYR A 123 20.13 -0.70 -7.04
CA TYR A 123 20.27 -2.01 -7.68
C TYR A 123 19.04 -2.89 -7.49
#